data_AF-A0A371B7K1-F1
#
_entry.id   AF-A0A371B7K1-F1
#
_cell.length_a   1.000
_cell.length_b   1.000
_cell.length_c   1.000
_cell.angle_alpha   90.00
_cell.angle_beta   90.00
_cell.angle_gamma   90.00
#
_symmetry.space_group_name_H-M   'P 1'
#
loop_
_entity.id
_entity.type
_entity.pdbx_description
1 polymer ?
#
loop_
_entity_poly.entity_id
_entity_poly.type
_entity_poly.pdbx_seq_one_letter_code
_entity_poly.pdbx_strand_id
1 'polypeptide(L)'
;MFAGFVRWIGFLTMTVAIVGALALTGGFFWFAAQIADGEVNLGRKADGIVVLTGAAARIPDAIELLASERGKRLLITGVHRATSATEIARLTPLYSKYFDCCIDLDRSALNTFGNALETKRWTREHNFTSLIIVTSNWHMPRAMAEIAHQLPDVTLIAYPVISEKVRTEPWWESLGTTRFLVAEYLKYLFALVRMGVDPDINS
;
A
#
# COMPACT_ATOMS: atom_id res chain seq x y z
N MET A 1 -32.77 -18.82 -38.32
CA MET A 1 -31.75 -17.77 -38.08
C MET A 1 -31.75 -17.27 -36.63
N PHE A 2 -32.88 -16.87 -36.04
CA PHE A 2 -32.95 -16.37 -34.66
C PHE A 2 -32.41 -17.33 -33.56
N ALA A 3 -32.75 -18.62 -33.60
CA ALA A 3 -32.30 -19.58 -32.58
C ALA A 3 -30.78 -19.84 -32.60
N GLY A 4 -30.13 -19.74 -33.76
CA GLY A 4 -28.66 -19.88 -33.89
C GLY A 4 -27.93 -18.66 -33.35
N PHE A 5 -28.48 -17.46 -33.58
CA PHE A 5 -27.93 -16.20 -33.07
C PHE A 5 -28.04 -16.10 -31.54
N VAL A 6 -29.17 -16.49 -30.95
CA VAL A 6 -29.35 -16.53 -29.49
C VAL A 6 -28.40 -17.53 -28.81
N ARG A 7 -28.21 -18.71 -29.42
CA ARG A 7 -27.25 -19.71 -28.91
C ARG A 7 -25.79 -19.24 -29.02
N TRP A 8 -25.45 -18.52 -30.09
CA TRP A 8 -24.12 -17.95 -30.28
C TRP A 8 -23.82 -16.83 -29.26
N ILE A 9 -24.78 -15.93 -29.02
CA ILE A 9 -24.68 -14.92 -27.94
C ILE A 9 -24.51 -15.61 -26.59
N GLY A 10 -25.33 -16.65 -26.30
CA GLY A 10 -25.23 -17.41 -25.04
C GLY A 10 -23.88 -18.10 -24.85
N PHE A 11 -23.29 -18.64 -25.91
CA PHE A 11 -21.96 -19.24 -25.86
C PHE A 11 -20.86 -18.19 -25.63
N LEU A 12 -20.95 -17.04 -26.29
CA LEU A 12 -20.03 -15.92 -26.12
C LEU A 12 -20.07 -15.35 -24.69
N THR A 13 -21.26 -15.10 -24.16
CA THR A 13 -21.42 -14.58 -22.79
C THR A 13 -20.90 -15.58 -21.75
N MET A 14 -21.19 -16.88 -21.92
CA MET A 14 -20.66 -17.93 -21.05
C MET A 14 -19.13 -18.00 -21.11
N THR A 15 -18.56 -17.93 -22.32
CA THR A 15 -17.10 -17.95 -22.51
C THR A 15 -16.44 -16.76 -21.83
N VAL A 16 -16.97 -15.54 -22.04
CA VAL A 16 -16.47 -14.32 -21.38
C VAL A 16 -16.58 -14.42 -19.86
N ALA A 17 -17.69 -14.95 -19.35
CA ALA A 17 -17.88 -15.15 -17.91
C ALA A 17 -16.88 -16.14 -17.32
N ILE A 18 -16.63 -17.28 -17.98
CA ILE A 18 -15.65 -18.28 -17.54
C ILE A 18 -14.24 -17.69 -17.56
N VAL A 19 -13.84 -17.05 -18.67
CA VAL A 19 -12.53 -16.40 -18.78
C VAL A 19 -12.35 -15.32 -17.72
N GLY A 20 -13.38 -14.49 -17.50
CA GLY A 20 -13.37 -13.47 -16.45
C GLY A 20 -13.23 -14.05 -15.05
N ALA A 21 -13.94 -15.15 -14.74
CA ALA A 21 -13.83 -15.85 -13.47
C ALA A 21 -12.42 -16.42 -13.26
N LEU A 22 -11.87 -17.09 -14.28
CA LEU A 22 -10.51 -17.64 -14.23
C LEU A 22 -9.45 -16.54 -14.05
N ALA A 23 -9.59 -15.40 -14.74
CA ALA A 23 -8.70 -14.26 -14.58
C ALA A 23 -8.78 -13.66 -13.17
N LEU A 24 -9.99 -13.49 -12.62
CA LEU A 24 -10.17 -12.98 -11.26
C LEU A 24 -9.56 -13.91 -10.21
N THR A 25 -9.82 -15.21 -10.32
CA THR A 25 -9.30 -16.22 -9.38
C THR A 25 -7.78 -16.35 -9.52
N GLY A 26 -7.26 -16.46 -10.73
CA GLY A 26 -5.82 -16.53 -10.99
C GLY A 26 -5.09 -15.28 -10.50
N GLY A 27 -5.66 -14.10 -10.75
CA GLY A 27 -5.12 -12.83 -10.26
C GLY A 27 -5.15 -12.71 -8.73
N PHE A 28 -6.14 -13.30 -8.05
CA PHE A 28 -6.17 -13.35 -6.58
C PHE A 28 -5.02 -14.20 -6.02
N PHE A 29 -4.77 -15.38 -6.60
CA PHE A 29 -3.63 -16.22 -6.20
C PHE A 29 -2.29 -15.54 -6.49
N TRP A 30 -2.17 -14.85 -7.62
CA TRP A 30 -1.00 -14.04 -7.92
C TRP A 30 -0.82 -12.91 -6.89
N PHE A 31 -1.87 -12.17 -6.54
CA PHE A 31 -1.84 -11.14 -5.51
C PHE A 31 -1.44 -11.71 -4.14
N ALA A 32 -2.03 -12.83 -3.74
CA ALA A 32 -1.72 -13.48 -2.46
C ALA A 32 -0.26 -13.94 -2.41
N ALA A 33 0.30 -14.41 -3.53
CA ALA A 33 1.71 -14.78 -3.63
C ALA A 33 2.70 -13.60 -3.54
N GLN A 34 2.24 -12.36 -3.77
CA GLN A 34 3.07 -11.14 -3.59
C GLN A 34 3.10 -10.65 -2.13
N ILE A 35 2.25 -11.19 -1.26
CA ILE A 35 2.21 -10.79 0.15
C ILE A 35 3.43 -11.38 0.85
N ALA A 36 4.30 -10.51 1.37
CA ALA A 36 5.46 -10.94 2.13
C ALA A 36 5.04 -11.75 3.37
N ASP A 37 5.67 -12.91 3.54
CA ASP A 37 5.50 -13.85 4.65
C ASP A 37 6.56 -13.67 5.75
N GLY A 38 7.61 -12.89 5.49
CA GLY A 38 8.70 -12.60 6.42
C GLY A 38 9.13 -11.13 6.46
N GLU A 39 9.83 -10.77 7.54
CA GLU A 39 10.43 -9.44 7.70
C GLU A 39 11.52 -9.22 6.63
N VAL A 40 11.55 -8.02 6.06
CA VAL A 40 12.51 -7.66 5.00
C VAL A 40 13.69 -6.94 5.61
N ASN A 41 14.90 -7.47 5.40
CA ASN A 41 16.13 -6.76 5.72
C ASN A 41 16.47 -5.77 4.58
N LEU A 42 16.50 -4.48 4.90
CA LEU A 42 16.84 -3.44 3.94
C LEU A 42 18.36 -3.43 3.66
N GLY A 43 18.74 -3.98 2.50
CA GLY A 43 20.12 -3.92 2.00
C GLY A 43 20.58 -2.54 1.52
N ARG A 44 19.67 -1.55 1.45
CA ARG A 44 19.93 -0.19 0.93
C ARG A 44 19.21 0.88 1.73
N LYS A 45 19.80 2.07 1.81
CA LYS A 45 19.18 3.29 2.33
C LYS A 45 18.35 3.97 1.23
N ALA A 46 17.47 4.88 1.62
CA ALA A 46 16.73 5.77 0.72
C ALA A 46 16.80 7.22 1.18
N ASP A 47 16.26 8.15 0.41
CA ASP A 47 16.19 9.56 0.79
C ASP A 47 15.12 9.80 1.86
N GLY A 48 13.93 9.24 1.65
CA GLY A 48 12.78 9.40 2.55
C GLY A 48 12.17 8.08 3.00
N ILE A 49 11.44 8.13 4.10
CA ILE A 49 10.61 7.03 4.60
C ILE A 49 9.17 7.53 4.61
N VAL A 50 8.24 6.71 4.15
CA VAL A 50 6.81 7.05 4.14
C VAL A 50 6.05 5.91 4.82
N VAL A 51 5.35 6.21 5.90
CA VAL A 51 4.51 5.24 6.60
C VAL A 51 3.04 5.54 6.37
N LEU A 52 2.30 4.57 5.85
CA LEU A 52 0.86 4.67 5.61
C LEU A 52 0.10 4.18 6.83
N THR A 53 -0.65 5.09 7.44
CA THR A 53 -1.51 4.78 8.58
C THR A 53 -2.82 4.07 8.15
N GLY A 54 -3.61 3.58 9.12
CA GLY A 54 -4.91 2.95 8.88
C GLY A 54 -5.12 1.55 9.49
N ALA A 55 -4.05 0.83 9.83
CA ALA A 55 -4.10 -0.33 10.73
C ALA A 55 -2.79 -0.45 11.54
N ALA A 56 -2.87 -1.13 12.69
CA ALA A 56 -1.97 -0.95 13.83
C ALA A 56 -0.47 -1.27 13.58
N ALA A 57 0.37 -0.63 14.41
CA ALA A 57 1.78 -0.96 14.73
C ALA A 57 2.87 -0.70 13.67
N ARG A 58 2.67 0.19 12.69
CA ARG A 58 3.70 0.48 11.65
C ARG A 58 4.58 1.69 11.95
N ILE A 59 4.08 2.62 12.76
CA ILE A 59 4.78 3.87 13.07
C ILE A 59 6.07 3.61 13.85
N PRO A 60 6.09 2.74 14.89
CA PRO A 60 7.33 2.44 15.60
C PRO A 60 8.43 1.93 14.67
N ASP A 61 8.13 0.97 13.79
CA ASP A 61 9.10 0.43 12.83
C ASP A 61 9.64 1.52 11.89
N ALA A 62 8.76 2.40 11.39
CA ALA A 62 9.18 3.50 10.52
C ALA A 62 10.09 4.51 11.24
N ILE A 63 9.84 4.77 12.52
CA ILE A 63 10.69 5.62 13.35
C ILE A 63 12.03 4.94 13.63
N GLU A 64 12.05 3.62 13.85
CA GLU A 64 13.29 2.86 14.03
C GLU A 64 14.16 2.88 12.76
N LEU A 65 13.54 2.80 11.58
CA LEU A 65 14.23 2.98 10.30
C LEU A 65 14.85 4.37 10.18
N LEU A 66 14.13 5.42 10.60
CA LEU A 66 14.67 6.79 10.63
C LEU A 66 15.84 6.89 11.61
N ALA A 67 15.69 6.34 12.82
CA ALA A 67 16.72 6.36 13.86
C ALA A 67 17.99 5.58 13.44
N SER A 68 17.81 4.53 12.64
CA SER A 68 18.87 3.72 12.04
C SER A 68 19.43 4.33 10.74
N GLU A 69 19.13 5.60 10.46
CA GLU A 69 19.58 6.36 9.30
C GLU A 69 19.27 5.68 7.95
N ARG A 70 18.14 4.96 7.86
CA ARG A 70 17.69 4.32 6.61
C ARG A 70 17.03 5.31 5.66
N GLY A 71 16.62 6.46 6.17
CA GLY A 71 16.22 7.64 5.42
C GLY A 71 16.58 8.92 6.15
N LYS A 72 16.50 10.06 5.44
CA LYS A 72 16.82 11.40 5.97
C LYS A 72 15.65 12.01 6.72
N ARG A 73 14.42 11.63 6.35
CA ARG A 73 13.17 12.22 6.83
C ARG A 73 12.03 11.20 6.73
N LEU A 74 11.02 11.33 7.59
CA LEU A 74 9.87 10.42 7.66
C LEU A 74 8.56 11.19 7.46
N LEU A 75 7.75 10.76 6.49
CA LEU A 75 6.36 11.18 6.37
C LEU A 75 5.43 10.14 7.01
N ILE A 76 4.58 10.58 7.93
CA ILE A 76 3.47 9.78 8.45
C ILE A 76 2.19 10.29 7.79
N THR A 77 1.64 9.53 6.83
CA THR A 77 0.49 9.95 6.01
C THR A 77 -0.83 9.32 6.46
N GLY A 78 -1.93 10.08 6.33
CA GLY A 78 -3.29 9.65 6.67
C GLY A 78 -3.61 9.63 8.16
N VAL A 79 -2.86 10.40 8.97
CA VAL A 79 -3.06 10.47 10.41
C VAL A 79 -4.43 11.07 10.72
N HIS A 80 -5.14 10.52 11.71
CA HIS A 80 -6.42 11.08 12.14
C HIS A 80 -6.25 12.55 12.57
N ARG A 81 -7.18 13.43 12.20
CA ARG A 81 -7.03 14.89 12.41
C ARG A 81 -6.76 15.28 13.87
N ALA A 82 -7.35 14.56 14.81
CA ALA A 82 -7.18 14.79 16.25
C ALA A 82 -5.84 14.26 16.80
N THR A 83 -5.14 13.39 16.07
CA THR A 83 -3.89 12.80 16.54
C THR A 83 -2.77 13.83 16.44
N SER A 84 -2.14 14.08 17.58
CA SER A 84 -1.05 15.04 17.72
C SER A 84 0.32 14.37 17.59
N ALA A 85 1.36 15.14 17.23
CA ALA A 85 2.73 14.63 17.22
C ALA A 85 3.16 14.11 18.59
N THR A 86 2.74 14.80 19.67
CA THR A 86 3.03 14.41 21.05
C THR A 86 2.35 13.09 21.43
N GLU A 87 1.14 12.83 20.94
CA GLU A 87 0.44 11.56 21.14
C GLU A 87 1.17 10.40 20.45
N ILE A 88 1.63 10.60 19.20
CA ILE A 88 2.41 9.59 18.49
C ILE A 88 3.76 9.38 19.18
N ALA A 89 4.45 10.45 19.58
CA ALA A 89 5.73 10.37 20.27
C ALA A 89 5.66 9.60 21.60
N ARG A 90 4.50 9.60 22.29
CA ARG A 90 4.28 8.79 23.50
C ARG A 90 4.31 7.28 23.22
N LEU A 91 4.02 6.85 22.00
CA LEU A 91 4.14 5.44 21.61
C LEU A 91 5.60 5.00 21.48
N THR A 92 6.51 5.94 21.21
CA THR A 92 7.95 5.70 21.07
C THR A 92 8.79 6.76 21.79
N PRO A 93 8.80 6.79 23.14
CA PRO A 93 9.42 7.86 23.91
C PRO A 93 10.92 8.05 23.63
N LEU A 94 11.62 6.95 23.31
CA LEU A 94 13.06 6.93 22.97
C LEU A 94 13.39 7.76 21.73
N TYR A 95 12.41 8.01 20.87
CA TYR A 95 12.57 8.64 19.56
C TYR A 95 11.85 9.99 19.45
N SER A 96 11.39 10.55 20.58
CA SER A 96 10.68 11.83 20.62
C SER A 96 11.43 12.98 19.94
N LYS A 97 12.77 13.02 20.06
CA LYS A 97 13.64 14.04 19.43
C LYS A 97 13.50 14.13 17.90
N TYR A 98 13.09 13.07 17.22
CA TYR A 98 12.96 13.07 15.75
C TYR A 98 11.73 13.87 15.28
N PHE A 99 10.73 14.06 16.15
CA PHE A 99 9.54 14.86 15.84
C PHE A 99 9.85 16.36 15.71
N ASP A 100 10.97 16.84 16.26
CA ASP A 100 11.33 18.26 16.20
C ASP A 100 12.01 18.66 14.88
N CYS A 101 12.56 17.70 14.13
CA CYS A 101 13.41 17.99 12.98
C CYS A 101 13.05 17.24 11.69
N CYS A 102 12.51 16.03 11.82
CA CYS A 102 12.75 14.99 10.83
C CYS A 102 11.52 14.11 10.54
N ILE A 103 10.40 14.38 11.22
CA ILE A 103 9.12 13.70 11.01
C ILE A 103 8.07 14.73 10.61
N ASP A 104 7.45 14.51 9.45
CA ASP A 104 6.34 15.30 8.94
C ASP A 104 5.03 14.50 9.07
N LEU A 105 3.95 15.17 9.47
CA LEU A 105 2.64 14.53 9.67
C LEU A 105 1.62 15.06 8.66
N ASP A 106 1.08 14.17 7.84
CA ASP A 106 -0.09 14.47 7.01
C ASP A 106 -1.40 14.02 7.66
N ARG A 107 -2.39 14.91 7.59
CA ARG A 107 -3.77 14.72 8.09
C ARG A 107 -4.82 14.88 6.97
N SER A 108 -4.39 15.10 5.74
CA SER A 108 -5.25 15.39 4.60
C SER A 108 -5.68 14.11 3.87
N ALA A 109 -4.84 13.07 3.86
CA ALA A 109 -5.13 11.83 3.18
C ALA A 109 -6.26 11.04 3.87
N LEU A 110 -7.33 10.75 3.13
CA LEU A 110 -8.49 10.00 3.61
C LEU A 110 -8.55 8.55 3.08
N ASN A 111 -7.73 8.24 2.07
CA ASN A 111 -7.68 6.94 1.43
C ASN A 111 -6.29 6.73 0.80
N THR A 112 -6.05 5.56 0.20
CA THR A 112 -4.74 5.21 -0.36
C THR A 112 -4.34 6.09 -1.55
N PHE A 113 -5.29 6.58 -2.34
CA PHE A 113 -5.01 7.55 -3.40
C PHE A 113 -4.53 8.90 -2.82
N GLY A 114 -5.22 9.40 -1.79
CA GLY A 114 -4.80 10.61 -1.07
C GLY A 114 -3.42 10.46 -0.43
N ASN A 115 -3.12 9.27 0.12
CA ASN A 115 -1.77 8.97 0.64
C ASN A 115 -0.72 9.05 -0.48
N ALA A 116 -1.01 8.55 -1.67
CA ALA A 116 -0.09 8.61 -2.81
C ALA A 116 0.11 10.05 -3.31
N LEU A 117 -0.94 10.85 -3.36
CA LEU A 117 -0.84 12.27 -3.75
C LEU A 117 -0.02 13.09 -2.76
N GLU A 118 -0.26 12.87 -1.46
CA GLU A 118 0.54 13.52 -0.42
C GLU A 118 2.00 13.08 -0.47
N THR A 119 2.23 11.77 -0.67
CA THR A 119 3.58 11.22 -0.85
C THR A 119 4.27 11.88 -2.03
N LYS A 120 3.57 12.06 -3.18
CA LYS A 120 4.10 12.80 -4.34
C LYS A 120 4.51 14.21 -3.94
N ARG A 121 3.60 14.98 -3.34
CA ARG A 121 3.86 16.37 -2.91
C ARG A 121 5.10 16.45 -2.01
N TRP A 122 5.11 15.69 -0.92
CA TRP A 122 6.20 15.70 0.06
C TRP A 122 7.54 15.28 -0.54
N THR A 123 7.55 14.29 -1.43
CA THR A 123 8.74 13.82 -2.12
C THR A 123 9.34 14.89 -3.03
N ARG A 124 8.49 15.65 -3.75
CA ARG A 124 8.93 16.74 -4.62
C ARG A 124 9.41 17.96 -3.82
N GLU A 125 8.71 18.32 -2.74
CA GLU A 125 9.15 19.39 -1.83
C GLU A 125 10.56 19.17 -1.28
N HIS A 126 10.93 17.91 -1.02
CA HIS A 126 12.24 17.54 -0.49
C HIS A 126 13.26 17.10 -1.56
N ASN A 127 12.89 17.10 -2.85
CA ASN A 127 13.73 16.63 -3.95
C ASN A 127 14.26 15.19 -3.75
N PHE A 128 13.43 14.31 -3.20
CA PHE A 128 13.78 12.92 -2.96
C PHE A 128 13.63 12.06 -4.22
N THR A 129 14.57 11.13 -4.39
CA THR A 129 14.63 10.22 -5.56
C THR A 129 14.43 8.76 -5.19
N SER A 130 14.43 8.46 -3.89
CA SER A 130 14.19 7.12 -3.37
C SER A 130 13.40 7.16 -2.07
N LEU A 131 12.45 6.23 -1.91
CA LEU A 131 11.57 6.15 -0.75
C LEU A 131 11.51 4.72 -0.21
N ILE A 132 11.54 4.58 1.11
CA ILE A 132 11.09 3.35 1.79
C ILE A 132 9.61 3.51 2.12
N ILE A 133 8.78 2.59 1.62
CA ILE A 133 7.34 2.58 1.87
C ILE A 133 7.02 1.56 2.95
N VAL A 134 6.53 2.04 4.08
CA VAL A 134 6.21 1.25 5.27
C VAL A 134 4.69 1.09 5.36
N THR A 135 4.20 -0.14 5.22
CA THR A 135 2.80 -0.48 5.47
C THR A 135 2.63 -1.97 5.75
N SER A 136 1.42 -2.44 6.05
CA SER A 136 1.21 -3.88 6.24
C SER A 136 1.47 -4.68 4.96
N ASN A 137 2.01 -5.88 5.10
CA ASN A 137 2.30 -6.79 3.99
C ASN A 137 1.13 -6.96 3.00
N TRP A 138 -0.11 -7.14 3.49
CA TRP A 138 -1.29 -7.28 2.62
C TRP A 138 -1.70 -5.98 1.90
N HIS A 139 -1.40 -4.81 2.48
CA HIS A 139 -1.72 -3.51 1.87
C HIS A 139 -0.63 -3.08 0.87
N MET A 140 0.57 -3.63 1.01
CA MET A 140 1.76 -3.25 0.24
C MET A 140 1.54 -3.26 -1.29
N PRO A 141 0.94 -4.28 -1.93
CA PRO A 141 0.80 -4.28 -3.39
C PRO A 141 -0.01 -3.08 -3.90
N ARG A 142 -1.10 -2.72 -3.18
CA ARG A 142 -1.94 -1.60 -3.55
C ARG A 142 -1.29 -0.26 -3.26
N ALA A 143 -0.65 -0.12 -2.11
CA ALA A 143 0.09 1.09 -1.77
C ALA A 143 1.22 1.37 -2.77
N MET A 144 2.01 0.35 -3.11
CA MET A 144 3.10 0.46 -4.07
C MET A 144 2.59 0.84 -5.47
N ALA A 145 1.50 0.23 -5.94
CA ALA A 145 0.94 0.55 -7.25
C ALA A 145 0.45 2.01 -7.33
N GLU A 146 -0.27 2.47 -6.31
CA GLU A 146 -0.77 3.85 -6.22
C GLU A 146 0.37 4.87 -6.16
N ILE A 147 1.39 4.64 -5.34
CA ILE A 147 2.54 5.55 -5.22
C ILE A 147 3.40 5.52 -6.47
N ALA A 148 3.67 4.35 -7.05
CA ALA A 148 4.45 4.22 -8.28
C ALA A 148 3.79 4.94 -9.46
N HIS A 149 2.45 4.92 -9.52
CA HIS A 149 1.71 5.66 -10.54
C HIS A 149 1.86 7.18 -10.39
N GLN A 150 1.94 7.69 -9.16
CA GLN A 150 2.14 9.13 -8.88
C GLN A 150 3.61 9.57 -8.95
N LEU A 151 4.55 8.64 -8.77
CA LEU A 151 5.99 8.88 -8.71
C LEU A 151 6.77 7.86 -9.57
N PRO A 152 6.60 7.86 -10.90
CA PRO A 152 7.24 6.87 -11.79
C PRO A 152 8.77 6.98 -11.80
N ASP A 153 9.32 8.17 -11.51
CA ASP A 153 10.77 8.43 -11.53
C ASP A 153 11.47 8.21 -10.17
N VAL A 154 10.73 7.76 -9.16
CA VAL A 154 11.24 7.59 -7.78
C VAL A 154 11.43 6.11 -7.50
N THR A 155 12.61 5.75 -6.97
CA THR A 155 12.88 4.37 -6.57
C THR A 155 12.12 4.04 -5.30
N LEU A 156 11.12 3.16 -5.38
CA LEU A 156 10.34 2.72 -4.22
C LEU A 156 10.88 1.40 -3.66
N ILE A 157 11.06 1.34 -2.34
CA ILE A 157 11.52 0.17 -1.61
C ILE A 157 10.43 -0.25 -0.64
N ALA A 158 9.84 -1.42 -0.82
CA ALA A 158 8.81 -1.93 0.07
C ALA A 158 9.42 -2.38 1.41
N TYR A 159 8.81 -1.95 2.51
CA TYR A 159 9.08 -2.44 3.87
C TYR A 159 7.77 -2.91 4.51
N PRO A 160 7.39 -4.18 4.31
CA PRO A 160 6.13 -4.72 4.80
C PRO A 160 6.21 -5.02 6.30
N VAL A 161 5.30 -4.43 7.07
CA VAL A 161 5.11 -4.74 8.50
C VAL A 161 4.14 -5.90 8.63
N ILE A 162 4.59 -6.99 9.25
CA ILE A 162 3.76 -8.19 9.43
C ILE A 162 3.02 -8.06 10.75
N SER A 163 1.68 -8.04 10.72
CA SER A 163 0.91 -8.14 11.96
C SER A 163 0.89 -9.57 12.46
N GLU A 164 0.91 -9.76 13.78
CA GLU A 164 0.81 -11.07 14.42
C GLU A 164 -0.39 -11.92 13.92
N LYS A 165 -1.54 -11.29 13.63
CA LYS A 165 -2.75 -11.99 13.14
C LYS A 165 -2.58 -12.71 11.79
N VAL A 166 -1.60 -12.31 10.98
CA VAL A 166 -1.31 -12.90 9.67
C VAL A 166 -0.03 -13.73 9.70
N ARG A 167 0.75 -13.65 10.78
CA ARG A 167 2.04 -14.31 10.93
C ARG A 167 1.92 -15.80 11.27
N THR A 168 0.79 -16.24 11.83
CA THR A 168 0.69 -17.54 12.51
C THR A 168 0.01 -18.64 11.70
N GLU A 169 -0.83 -18.32 10.72
CA GLU A 169 -1.58 -19.32 9.95
C GLU A 169 -1.62 -18.94 8.47
N PRO A 170 -1.52 -19.93 7.55
CA PRO A 170 -1.79 -19.67 6.15
C PRO A 170 -3.15 -19.01 5.98
N TRP A 171 -3.22 -18.00 5.11
CA TRP A 171 -4.41 -17.17 4.96
C TRP A 171 -5.68 -17.95 4.58
N TRP A 172 -5.50 -19.10 3.93
CA TRP A 172 -6.58 -20.02 3.52
C TRP A 172 -7.18 -20.83 4.67
N GLU A 173 -6.52 -20.90 5.83
CA GLU A 173 -7.02 -21.65 6.99
C GLU A 173 -8.01 -20.82 7.83
N SER A 174 -7.95 -19.48 7.70
CA SER A 174 -8.86 -18.56 8.38
C SER A 174 -9.83 -17.88 7.41
N LEU A 175 -11.13 -18.14 7.59
CA LEU A 175 -12.20 -17.46 6.84
C LEU A 175 -12.15 -15.93 7.02
N GLY A 176 -11.76 -15.47 8.22
CA GLY A 176 -11.60 -14.05 8.50
C GLY A 176 -10.47 -13.43 7.68
N THR A 177 -9.30 -14.07 7.67
CA THR A 177 -8.12 -13.62 6.91
C THR A 177 -8.38 -13.70 5.40
N THR A 178 -8.98 -14.79 4.91
CA THR A 178 -9.35 -14.94 3.49
C THR A 178 -10.29 -13.82 3.05
N ARG A 179 -11.39 -13.57 3.78
CA ARG A 179 -12.34 -12.50 3.43
C ARG A 179 -11.67 -11.13 3.41
N PHE A 180 -10.76 -10.88 4.35
CA PHE A 180 -10.01 -9.64 4.42
C PHE A 180 -9.07 -9.46 3.22
N LEU A 181 -8.32 -10.50 2.84
CA LEU A 181 -7.45 -10.48 1.66
C LEU A 181 -8.22 -10.33 0.35
N VAL A 182 -9.37 -11.00 0.21
CA VAL A 182 -10.24 -10.82 -0.96
C VAL A 182 -10.71 -9.37 -1.06
N ALA A 183 -11.13 -8.75 0.05
CA ALA A 183 -11.53 -7.35 0.05
C ALA A 183 -10.36 -6.42 -0.34
N GLU A 184 -9.14 -6.72 0.11
CA GLU A 184 -7.96 -5.95 -0.27
C GLU A 184 -7.59 -6.15 -1.75
N TYR A 185 -7.73 -7.36 -2.28
CA TYR A 185 -7.55 -7.66 -3.70
C TYR A 185 -8.57 -6.90 -4.58
N LEU A 186 -9.85 -6.86 -4.18
CA LEU A 186 -10.86 -6.09 -4.90
C LEU A 186 -10.55 -4.59 -4.91
N LYS A 187 -10.06 -4.03 -3.78
CA LYS A 187 -9.58 -2.64 -3.73
C LYS A 187 -8.37 -2.43 -4.63
N TYR A 188 -7.48 -3.42 -4.73
CA TYR A 188 -6.31 -3.36 -5.60
C TYR A 188 -6.72 -3.34 -7.07
N LEU A 189 -7.62 -4.23 -7.50
CA LEU A 189 -8.18 -4.22 -8.86
C LEU A 189 -8.87 -2.89 -9.18
N PHE A 190 -9.68 -2.38 -8.25
CA PHE A 190 -10.33 -1.08 -8.42
C PHE A 190 -9.31 0.05 -8.60
N ALA A 191 -8.23 0.06 -7.81
CA ALA A 191 -7.14 1.02 -7.97
C ALA A 191 -6.49 0.92 -9.36
N LEU A 192 -6.16 -0.28 -9.83
CA LEU A 192 -5.58 -0.49 -11.17
C LEU A 192 -6.51 -0.01 -12.29
N VAL A 193 -7.80 -0.33 -12.21
CA VAL A 193 -8.78 0.12 -13.21
C VAL A 193 -8.90 1.65 -13.18
N ARG A 194 -8.98 2.26 -11.99
CA ARG A 194 -9.03 3.71 -11.83
C ARG A 194 -7.82 4.38 -12.48
N MET A 195 -6.60 3.92 -12.16
CA MET A 195 -5.36 4.46 -12.73
C MET A 195 -5.25 4.23 -14.24
N GLY A 196 -5.86 3.19 -14.78
CA GLY A 196 -5.93 2.96 -16.22
C GLY A 196 -6.89 3.90 -16.97
N VAL A 197 -7.86 4.48 -16.26
CA VAL A 197 -8.85 5.42 -16.82
C VAL A 197 -8.43 6.88 -16.59
N ASP A 198 -7.62 7.15 -15.58
CA ASP A 198 -7.20 8.48 -15.14
C ASP A 198 -5.78 8.79 -15.64
N PRO A 199 -5.59 9.62 -16.69
CA PRO A 199 -4.29 9.83 -17.33
C PRO A 199 -3.39 10.87 -16.62
N ASP A 200 -3.66 11.24 -15.37
CA ASP A 200 -2.97 12.31 -14.66
C ASP A 200 -1.55 11.92 -14.19
N ILE A 201 -0.66 11.70 -15.16
CA ILE A 201 0.79 11.62 -14.98
C ILE A 201 1.46 12.98 -15.32
N ASN A 202 0.72 13.97 -15.84
CA ASN A 202 1.26 15.21 -16.41
C ASN A 202 0.83 16.53 -15.75
N SER A 203 0.44 16.54 -14.46
CA SER A 203 0.33 17.80 -13.68
C SER A 203 1.34 17.89 -12.54
#